data_AF-A0A364V6Y4-F1
#
_entry.id   AF-A0A364V6Y4-F1
#
_cell.length_a   1.000
_cell.length_b   1.000
_cell.length_c   1.000
_cell.angle_alpha   90.00
_cell.angle_beta   90.00
_cell.angle_gamma   90.00
#
_symmetry.space_group_name_H-M   'P 1'
#
loop_
_entity.id
_entity.type
_entity.pdbx_description
1 polymer ?
#
loop_
_entity_poly.entity_id
_entity_poly.type
_entity_poly.pdbx_seq_one_letter_code
_entity_poly.pdbx_strand_id
1 'polypeptide(L)'
;MPTRTSLGRALLRAMALALAAVLVLAVAPGLLPGCRAGLPGGWNPLGTAAAQGGQAPAHPSTIDGARTGSLSIHKSAGDPLKQFGDPTNPLAERGLQPMQGIAFTIRKVDDVDLRTNSGWEKLAKTRIADYYVGGSRAGSLGAPLVAFTNAEGTATFPNLPVGAYYVEEDHASAQKAAASVVTPFIVTIPQTDHRDGAAPDSWIYDVEVFAKDQHLDVNKTASRTCANPKDKFDYGVSAALPAPDAADNIKRVELADPLPDQVRLVEGSSKVYLTSGRDKGVKQELTAGTDYTVRTAPGNVASVALTASGLEKAAKERRGRPDAAITWTFTVDVLSGGGSQSGGQQTGADSAENRAYLLVDGYPEFTTTETPGVPSNKVRVKIGDCSPTAPVTPIPIPVPNPDLPGDAPGNPVGDSGGPGGDAGANPGGDTAGNPGQPGANGTQTDAGRFGGLAMTGANILILVLVGAGLIGVGVLLTRRNKRNRED
;
A
#
# COMPACT_ATOMS: atom_id res chain seq x y z
N MET A 1 47.61 -41.85 10.59
CA MET A 1 47.51 -43.28 10.98
C MET A 1 48.30 -43.48 12.27
N PRO A 2 47.93 -44.36 13.22
CA PRO A 2 46.75 -45.25 13.24
C PRO A 2 45.41 -44.65 13.75
N THR A 3 45.03 -44.89 15.02
CA THR A 3 43.66 -45.26 15.49
C THR A 3 43.22 -44.53 16.80
N ARG A 4 41.95 -44.44 17.24
CA ARG A 4 40.82 -45.40 17.48
C ARG A 4 41.17 -46.43 18.58
N THR A 5 40.42 -46.59 19.70
CA THR A 5 38.95 -46.62 19.98
C THR A 5 38.64 -46.05 21.40
N SER A 6 37.41 -45.85 21.94
CA SER A 6 36.00 -46.15 21.59
C SER A 6 35.02 -45.11 22.23
N LEU A 7 33.71 -45.31 22.04
CA LEU A 7 32.48 -44.63 22.48
C LEU A 7 32.23 -44.51 24.01
N GLY A 8 31.43 -43.51 24.42
CA GLY A 8 30.44 -43.70 25.51
C GLY A 8 29.95 -42.48 26.31
N ARG A 9 28.81 -41.88 25.92
CA ARG A 9 27.88 -41.07 26.76
C ARG A 9 28.39 -39.78 27.45
N ALA A 10 28.03 -38.61 26.90
CA ALA A 10 27.55 -37.42 27.66
C ALA A 10 27.11 -36.29 26.71
N LEU A 11 25.92 -36.39 26.13
CA LEU A 11 25.32 -35.33 25.31
C LEU A 11 23.82 -35.26 25.66
N LEU A 12 23.44 -34.41 26.61
CA LEU A 12 22.05 -34.02 26.87
C LEU A 12 21.96 -32.85 27.88
N ARG A 13 21.00 -31.92 27.64
CA ARG A 13 20.55 -30.80 28.52
C ARG A 13 21.50 -29.59 28.62
N ALA A 14 21.06 -28.34 28.51
CA ALA A 14 19.69 -27.80 28.34
C ALA A 14 19.65 -26.50 27.50
N MET A 15 18.54 -26.29 26.77
CA MET A 15 18.09 -25.00 26.25
C MET A 15 16.86 -24.53 27.03
N ALA A 16 16.86 -23.27 27.48
CA ALA A 16 15.74 -22.49 28.03
C ALA A 16 16.32 -21.11 28.43
N LEU A 17 15.64 -19.97 28.36
CA LEU A 17 14.36 -19.55 27.76
C LEU A 17 14.49 -18.01 27.60
N ALA A 18 13.99 -17.41 26.52
CA ALA A 18 13.98 -15.95 26.37
C ALA A 18 12.55 -15.47 26.06
N LEU A 19 11.83 -15.05 27.10
CA LEU A 19 10.52 -14.41 26.98
C LEU A 19 10.73 -12.89 26.84
N ALA A 20 10.17 -12.29 25.79
CA ALA A 20 10.03 -10.84 25.71
C ALA A 20 8.81 -10.41 26.53
N ALA A 21 8.99 -9.47 27.47
CA ALA A 21 7.90 -8.88 28.22
C ALA A 21 7.50 -7.54 27.59
N VAL A 22 6.22 -7.38 27.23
CA VAL A 22 5.64 -6.10 26.84
C VAL A 22 4.92 -5.52 28.07
N LEU A 23 5.28 -4.30 28.46
CA LEU A 23 4.68 -3.56 29.55
C LEU A 23 3.60 -2.63 28.98
N VAL A 24 2.34 -2.86 29.33
CA VAL A 24 1.24 -1.92 29.03
C VAL A 24 0.95 -1.08 30.27
N LEU A 25 1.04 0.25 30.12
CA LEU A 25 0.76 1.22 31.18
C LEU A 25 -0.70 1.65 31.10
N ALA A 26 -1.55 1.18 32.01
CA ALA A 26 -2.96 1.58 32.06
C ALA A 26 -3.12 2.95 32.76
N VAL A 27 -3.69 3.93 32.05
CA VAL A 27 -4.10 5.23 32.61
C VAL A 27 -5.58 5.13 33.02
N ALA A 28 -5.87 5.28 34.31
CA ALA A 28 -7.24 5.26 34.81
C ALA A 28 -7.87 6.66 34.80
N PRO A 29 -9.09 6.84 34.25
CA PRO A 29 -9.88 8.06 34.46
C PRO A 29 -10.54 8.02 35.85
N GLY A 30 -10.40 9.10 36.61
CA GLY A 30 -10.89 9.17 37.99
C GLY A 30 -12.38 9.51 38.10
N LEU A 31 -13.02 8.95 39.12
CA LEU A 31 -14.32 9.38 39.65
C LEU A 31 -14.30 9.22 41.19
N LEU A 32 -14.38 10.35 41.90
CA LEU A 32 -14.70 10.44 43.33
C LEU A 32 -16.16 10.90 43.44
N PRO A 33 -16.93 10.46 44.45
CA PRO A 33 -16.89 11.17 45.74
C PRO A 33 -16.98 10.27 46.98
N GLY A 34 -16.29 10.65 48.07
CA GLY A 34 -16.39 9.96 49.35
C GLY A 34 -15.38 10.43 50.40
N CYS A 35 -15.72 11.49 51.14
CA CYS A 35 -14.88 11.97 52.24
C CYS A 35 -14.80 10.98 53.41
N ARG A 36 -13.59 10.69 53.90
CA ARG A 36 -13.20 10.97 55.31
C ARG A 36 -11.69 10.78 55.55
N ALA A 37 -11.18 11.56 56.51
CA ALA A 37 -9.76 11.64 56.85
C ALA A 37 -9.40 10.79 58.08
N GLY A 38 -8.13 10.39 58.18
CA GLY A 38 -7.53 9.75 59.36
C GLY A 38 -6.06 9.37 59.10
N LEU A 39 -5.14 9.83 59.97
CA LEU A 39 -3.68 9.63 59.85
C LEU A 39 -3.22 8.38 60.68
N PRO A 40 -1.94 8.19 61.06
CA PRO A 40 -1.13 7.15 60.44
C PRO A 40 -0.55 6.11 61.42
N GLY A 41 -0.08 4.96 60.92
CA GLY A 41 0.84 4.11 61.68
C GLY A 41 0.83 2.63 61.33
N GLY A 42 1.96 1.96 61.60
CA GLY A 42 2.06 0.49 61.62
C GLY A 42 2.59 -0.14 60.33
N TRP A 43 3.90 -0.45 60.31
CA TRP A 43 4.42 -1.50 59.44
C TRP A 43 4.01 -2.85 60.01
N ASN A 44 3.48 -3.74 59.18
CA ASN A 44 3.53 -5.18 59.42
C ASN A 44 3.81 -5.89 58.08
N PRO A 45 4.85 -6.73 57.96
CA PRO A 45 5.14 -7.47 56.73
C PRO A 45 4.21 -8.69 56.58
N LEU A 46 4.22 -9.31 55.40
CA LEU A 46 3.43 -10.50 55.01
C LEU A 46 1.94 -10.23 54.70
N GLY A 47 1.71 -9.51 53.59
CA GLY A 47 0.49 -9.64 52.79
C GLY A 47 0.85 -10.29 51.46
N THR A 48 0.31 -11.48 51.17
CA THR A 48 0.52 -12.17 49.89
C THR A 48 -0.04 -11.33 48.75
N ALA A 49 0.82 -10.86 47.84
CA ALA A 49 0.38 -10.35 46.56
C ALA A 49 -0.28 -11.51 45.79
N ALA A 50 -1.61 -11.51 45.71
CA ALA A 50 -2.32 -12.37 44.79
C ALA A 50 -1.83 -12.02 43.38
N ALA A 51 -1.18 -12.97 42.72
CA ALA A 51 -0.84 -12.83 41.31
C ALA A 51 -2.15 -12.69 40.54
N GLN A 52 -2.47 -11.48 40.07
CA GLN A 52 -3.52 -11.30 39.08
C GLN A 52 -3.07 -12.09 37.85
N GLY A 53 -3.86 -13.11 37.49
CA GLY A 53 -3.44 -14.09 36.50
C GLY A 53 -3.16 -13.42 35.17
N GLY A 54 -1.95 -13.60 34.65
CA GLY A 54 -1.72 -13.44 33.22
C GLY A 54 -2.67 -14.39 32.50
N GLN A 55 -3.48 -13.86 31.58
CA GLN A 55 -4.45 -14.67 30.85
C GLN A 55 -3.70 -15.79 30.10
N ALA A 56 -4.17 -17.03 30.29
CA ALA A 56 -3.68 -18.15 29.50
C ALA A 56 -4.10 -17.94 28.04
N PRO A 57 -3.25 -18.26 27.06
CA PRO A 57 -3.64 -18.23 25.65
C PRO A 57 -4.72 -19.29 25.38
N ALA A 58 -5.74 -18.94 24.61
CA ALA A 58 -6.84 -19.82 24.24
C ALA A 58 -6.33 -21.18 23.73
N HIS A 59 -6.82 -22.27 24.33
CA HIS A 59 -6.34 -23.61 24.02
C HIS A 59 -6.91 -24.10 22.68
N PRO A 60 -6.10 -24.48 21.67
CA PRO A 60 -6.60 -24.96 20.36
C PRO A 60 -7.63 -26.10 20.44
N SER A 61 -7.60 -26.91 21.49
CA SER A 61 -8.56 -27.98 21.76
C SER A 61 -9.97 -27.51 22.18
N THR A 62 -10.19 -26.22 22.44
CA THR A 62 -11.53 -25.66 22.74
C THR A 62 -12.28 -25.18 21.50
N ILE A 63 -11.66 -25.25 20.31
CA ILE A 63 -12.31 -24.95 19.03
C ILE A 63 -13.34 -26.05 18.71
N ASP A 64 -14.59 -25.64 18.50
CA ASP A 64 -15.66 -26.51 18.02
C ASP A 64 -15.46 -26.77 16.52
N GLY A 65 -14.83 -27.91 16.20
CA GLY A 65 -14.58 -28.35 14.83
C GLY A 65 -15.82 -28.72 14.02
N ALA A 66 -17.01 -28.83 14.64
CA ALA A 66 -18.26 -29.06 13.93
C ALA A 66 -18.97 -27.75 13.53
N ARG A 67 -18.58 -26.62 14.13
CA ARG A 67 -19.13 -25.30 13.81
C ARG A 67 -18.56 -24.77 12.49
N THR A 68 -19.41 -24.09 11.73
CA THR A 68 -18.98 -23.22 10.63
C THR A 68 -18.87 -21.76 11.08
N GLY A 69 -17.98 -21.03 10.44
CA GLY A 69 -17.85 -19.59 10.56
C GLY A 69 -18.10 -18.85 9.24
N SER A 70 -17.69 -17.60 9.18
CA SER A 70 -17.75 -16.76 7.99
C SER A 70 -16.53 -15.85 7.92
N LEU A 71 -16.23 -15.36 6.72
CA LEU A 71 -15.23 -14.32 6.48
C LEU A 71 -15.86 -13.18 5.68
N SER A 72 -15.83 -11.97 6.24
CA SER A 72 -16.16 -10.72 5.55
C SER A 72 -14.89 -9.93 5.30
N ILE A 73 -14.58 -9.65 4.04
CA ILE A 73 -13.46 -8.80 3.62
C ILE A 73 -14.05 -7.45 3.22
N HIS A 74 -13.82 -6.44 4.05
CA HIS A 74 -14.20 -5.05 3.79
C HIS A 74 -13.09 -4.37 2.98
N LYS A 75 -13.46 -3.85 1.82
CA LYS A 75 -12.56 -3.25 0.85
C LYS A 75 -12.88 -1.78 0.66
N SER A 76 -11.87 -0.94 0.85
CA SER A 76 -12.01 0.51 0.71
C SER A 76 -10.78 1.15 0.08
N ALA A 77 -11.00 2.31 -0.53
CA ALA A 77 -9.96 3.16 -1.08
C ALA A 77 -9.40 4.09 0.00
N GLY A 78 -8.08 4.24 0.04
CA GLY A 78 -7.38 5.15 0.94
C GLY A 78 -5.88 4.88 1.00
N ASP A 79 -5.09 5.90 1.38
CA ASP A 79 -3.66 5.68 1.65
C ASP A 79 -3.50 4.90 2.98
N PRO A 80 -2.95 3.67 2.97
CA PRO A 80 -2.80 2.86 4.17
C PRO A 80 -1.77 3.43 5.18
N LEU A 81 -0.93 4.40 4.78
CA LEU A 81 0.01 5.10 5.68
C LEU A 81 -0.56 6.33 6.39
N LYS A 82 -1.78 6.79 6.05
CA LYS A 82 -2.47 7.76 6.91
C LYS A 82 -2.79 7.06 8.25
N GLN A 83 -3.17 7.82 9.29
CA GLN A 83 -3.51 7.28 10.63
C GLN A 83 -4.66 6.25 10.66
N PHE A 84 -5.20 5.92 9.49
CA PHE A 84 -6.35 5.08 9.20
C PHE A 84 -5.94 3.65 8.81
N GLY A 85 -4.64 3.32 8.73
CA GLY A 85 -4.13 2.00 8.35
C GLY A 85 -4.45 0.88 9.34
N ASP A 86 -4.47 1.16 10.64
CA ASP A 86 -4.65 0.19 11.71
C ASP A 86 -6.14 -0.06 12.04
N PRO A 87 -6.68 -1.28 11.88
CA PRO A 87 -8.08 -1.60 12.22
C PRO A 87 -8.36 -1.59 13.75
N THR A 88 -7.32 -1.59 14.58
CA THR A 88 -7.44 -1.50 16.05
C THR A 88 -7.38 -0.06 16.57
N ASN A 89 -7.04 0.93 15.72
CA ASN A 89 -6.97 2.32 16.11
C ASN A 89 -8.38 2.94 16.30
N PRO A 90 -8.79 3.34 17.52
CA PRO A 90 -10.10 3.96 17.74
C PRO A 90 -10.24 5.35 17.10
N LEU A 91 -9.13 5.98 16.70
CA LEU A 91 -9.07 7.27 15.99
C LEU A 91 -9.05 7.11 14.46
N ALA A 92 -9.20 5.90 13.93
CA ALA A 92 -9.26 5.69 12.48
C ALA A 92 -10.55 6.32 11.90
N GLU A 93 -10.40 7.17 10.88
CA GLU A 93 -11.50 7.72 10.10
C GLU A 93 -12.22 6.57 9.38
N ARG A 94 -13.46 6.29 9.77
CA ARG A 94 -14.25 5.15 9.25
C ARG A 94 -15.06 5.49 8.00
N GLY A 95 -15.03 6.74 7.56
CA GLY A 95 -15.65 7.21 6.31
C GLY A 95 -14.84 6.86 5.06
N LEU A 96 -14.27 5.64 5.00
CA LEU A 96 -13.48 5.20 3.86
C LEU A 96 -14.42 4.87 2.68
N GLN A 97 -14.06 5.32 1.48
CA GLN A 97 -14.87 5.06 0.29
C GLN A 97 -14.87 3.57 -0.05
N PRO A 98 -16.03 2.88 -0.07
CA PRO A 98 -16.08 1.46 -0.40
C PRO A 98 -15.69 1.21 -1.86
N MET A 99 -15.05 0.06 -2.11
CA MET A 99 -14.68 -0.37 -3.47
C MET A 99 -15.54 -1.57 -3.88
N GLN A 100 -16.50 -1.35 -4.77
CA GLN A 100 -17.38 -2.39 -5.32
C GLN A 100 -16.72 -3.15 -6.49
N GLY A 101 -17.05 -4.43 -6.66
CA GLY A 101 -16.66 -5.24 -7.82
C GLY A 101 -15.24 -5.81 -7.78
N ILE A 102 -14.53 -5.64 -6.67
CA ILE A 102 -13.23 -6.28 -6.41
C ILE A 102 -13.46 -7.75 -6.09
N ALA A 103 -12.73 -8.65 -6.75
CA ALA A 103 -12.85 -10.08 -6.52
C ALA A 103 -11.79 -10.57 -5.52
N PHE A 104 -12.23 -11.34 -4.53
CA PHE A 104 -11.37 -12.10 -3.63
C PHE A 104 -11.53 -13.59 -3.90
N THR A 105 -10.40 -14.30 -3.92
CA THR A 105 -10.37 -15.77 -3.89
C THR A 105 -9.85 -16.23 -2.54
N ILE A 106 -10.54 -17.19 -1.91
CA ILE A 106 -10.01 -17.90 -0.74
C ILE A 106 -9.83 -19.39 -1.06
N ARG A 107 -8.75 -19.98 -0.55
CA ARG A 107 -8.52 -21.43 -0.56
C ARG A 107 -8.24 -21.89 0.87
N LYS A 108 -8.91 -22.95 1.32
CA LYS A 108 -8.59 -23.57 2.60
C LYS A 108 -7.19 -24.19 2.54
N VAL A 109 -6.40 -24.05 3.58
CA VAL A 109 -5.15 -24.78 3.77
C VAL A 109 -5.50 -26.15 4.35
N ASP A 110 -5.24 -27.21 3.60
CA ASP A 110 -5.72 -28.56 3.94
C ASP A 110 -4.77 -29.34 4.84
N ASP A 111 -3.49 -28.99 4.88
CA ASP A 111 -2.52 -29.64 5.76
C ASP A 111 -2.38 -28.96 7.16
N VAL A 112 -3.30 -28.06 7.52
CA VAL A 112 -3.36 -27.36 8.82
C VAL A 112 -4.68 -27.70 9.54
N ASP A 113 -4.60 -28.36 10.71
CA ASP A 113 -5.73 -28.57 11.62
C ASP A 113 -5.60 -27.65 12.85
N LEU A 114 -6.41 -26.59 12.86
CA LEU A 114 -6.43 -25.59 13.94
C LEU A 114 -6.87 -26.15 15.30
N ARG A 115 -7.44 -27.36 15.37
CA ARG A 115 -7.80 -27.98 16.67
C ARG A 115 -6.57 -28.56 17.40
N THR A 116 -5.38 -28.42 16.81
CA THR A 116 -4.14 -29.02 17.30
C THR A 116 -3.03 -27.98 17.40
N ASN A 117 -2.22 -28.04 18.47
CA ASN A 117 -1.04 -27.18 18.61
C ASN A 117 -0.08 -27.31 17.42
N SER A 118 0.04 -28.52 16.85
CA SER A 118 0.88 -28.80 15.67
C SER A 118 0.41 -28.03 14.43
N GLY A 119 -0.91 -27.89 14.23
CA GLY A 119 -1.47 -27.07 13.14
C GLY A 119 -1.13 -25.59 13.28
N TRP A 120 -1.30 -25.03 14.49
CA TRP A 120 -0.89 -23.65 14.79
C TRP A 120 0.62 -23.43 14.64
N GLU A 121 1.44 -24.36 15.15
CA GLU A 121 2.89 -24.31 14.98
C GLU A 121 3.32 -24.38 13.52
N LYS A 122 2.68 -25.22 12.71
CA LYS A 122 2.93 -25.29 11.26
C LYS A 122 2.56 -23.96 10.62
N LEU A 123 1.39 -23.42 10.93
CA LEU A 123 0.92 -22.15 10.37
C LEU A 123 1.88 -20.99 10.73
N ALA A 124 2.29 -20.87 11.99
CA ALA A 124 3.23 -19.85 12.46
C ALA A 124 4.63 -19.93 11.83
N LYS A 125 5.03 -21.11 11.32
CA LYS A 125 6.30 -21.34 10.59
C LYS A 125 6.17 -21.12 9.08
N THR A 126 4.96 -20.83 8.57
CA THR A 126 4.68 -20.71 7.14
C THR A 126 5.02 -19.32 6.61
N ARG A 127 5.54 -19.25 5.38
CA ARG A 127 5.64 -17.99 4.64
C ARG A 127 4.53 -17.95 3.59
N ILE A 128 3.95 -16.78 3.35
CA ILE A 128 2.93 -16.59 2.29
C ILE A 128 3.42 -17.13 0.93
N ALA A 129 4.70 -16.89 0.60
CA ALA A 129 5.33 -17.37 -0.62
C ALA A 129 5.43 -18.91 -0.77
N ASP A 130 5.23 -19.69 0.31
CA ASP A 130 5.15 -21.15 0.22
C ASP A 130 3.90 -21.60 -0.56
N TYR A 131 2.84 -20.79 -0.58
CA TYR A 131 1.56 -21.07 -1.24
C TYR A 131 1.46 -20.56 -2.68
N TYR A 132 2.43 -19.75 -3.15
CA TYR A 132 2.48 -19.27 -4.53
C TYR A 132 2.62 -20.43 -5.53
N VAL A 133 2.29 -20.21 -6.80
CA VAL A 133 2.44 -21.23 -7.86
C VAL A 133 3.89 -21.71 -7.92
N GLY A 134 4.09 -23.03 -7.82
CA GLY A 134 5.42 -23.66 -7.74
C GLY A 134 6.10 -23.58 -6.36
N GLY A 135 5.47 -22.93 -5.38
CA GLY A 135 5.91 -22.87 -4.00
C GLY A 135 5.82 -24.22 -3.27
N SER A 136 6.54 -24.33 -2.16
CA SER A 136 6.71 -25.57 -1.38
C SER A 136 5.40 -26.21 -0.88
N ARG A 137 4.32 -25.42 -0.81
CA ARG A 137 3.00 -25.78 -0.28
C ARG A 137 1.85 -25.39 -1.20
N ALA A 138 2.11 -25.06 -2.47
CA ALA A 138 1.07 -24.77 -3.47
C ALA A 138 -0.01 -25.88 -3.53
N GLY A 139 0.42 -27.15 -3.46
CA GLY A 139 -0.46 -28.33 -3.47
C GLY A 139 -1.21 -28.62 -2.16
N SER A 140 -1.07 -27.77 -1.12
CA SER A 140 -1.84 -27.88 0.13
C SER A 140 -3.05 -26.95 0.20
N LEU A 141 -3.35 -26.25 -0.90
CA LEU A 141 -4.52 -25.40 -1.04
C LEU A 141 -5.69 -26.20 -1.64
N GLY A 142 -6.83 -26.16 -0.95
CA GLY A 142 -8.09 -26.73 -1.42
C GLY A 142 -8.73 -25.93 -2.56
N ALA A 143 -9.96 -26.31 -2.91
CA ALA A 143 -10.71 -25.66 -3.99
C ALA A 143 -10.91 -24.14 -3.74
N PRO A 144 -10.82 -23.29 -4.79
CA PRO A 144 -11.08 -21.86 -4.67
C PRO A 144 -12.57 -21.57 -4.45
N LEU A 145 -12.84 -20.68 -3.51
CA LEU A 145 -14.11 -19.97 -3.37
C LEU A 145 -13.87 -18.52 -3.78
N VAL A 146 -14.79 -17.93 -4.54
CA VAL A 146 -14.67 -16.55 -5.04
C VAL A 146 -15.88 -15.73 -4.57
N ALA A 147 -15.62 -14.51 -4.09
CA ALA A 147 -16.65 -13.52 -3.78
C ALA A 147 -16.23 -12.15 -4.29
N PHE A 148 -17.21 -11.33 -4.66
CA PHE A 148 -17.01 -9.95 -5.12
C PHE A 148 -17.49 -8.98 -4.06
N THR A 149 -16.85 -7.83 -3.95
CA THR A 149 -17.28 -6.77 -3.04
C THR A 149 -18.58 -6.12 -3.53
N ASN A 150 -19.54 -5.97 -2.62
CA ASN A 150 -20.82 -5.31 -2.88
C ASN A 150 -20.69 -3.77 -2.88
N ALA A 151 -21.82 -3.04 -2.92
CA ALA A 151 -21.84 -1.57 -2.90
C ALA A 151 -21.22 -0.99 -1.61
N GLU A 152 -21.32 -1.72 -0.52
CA GLU A 152 -20.70 -1.45 0.79
C GLU A 152 -19.24 -1.94 0.84
N GLY A 153 -18.64 -2.29 -0.30
CA GLY A 153 -17.24 -2.71 -0.42
C GLY A 153 -16.93 -4.06 0.23
N THR A 154 -17.93 -4.86 0.60
CA THR A 154 -17.76 -6.09 1.39
C THR A 154 -17.91 -7.34 0.54
N ALA A 155 -16.92 -8.22 0.56
CA ALA A 155 -16.98 -9.57 -0.01
C ALA A 155 -17.14 -10.59 1.12
N THR A 156 -18.19 -11.41 1.07
CA THR A 156 -18.55 -12.34 2.17
C THR A 156 -18.49 -13.80 1.73
N PHE A 157 -17.84 -14.62 2.54
CA PHE A 157 -17.74 -16.08 2.41
C PHE A 157 -18.44 -16.74 3.60
N PRO A 158 -19.70 -17.18 3.46
CA PRO A 158 -20.46 -17.80 4.54
C PRO A 158 -20.18 -19.30 4.66
N ASN A 159 -20.55 -19.89 5.80
CA ASN A 159 -20.56 -21.34 6.04
C ASN A 159 -19.19 -22.04 5.86
N LEU A 160 -18.11 -21.36 6.22
CA LEU A 160 -16.75 -21.88 6.12
C LEU A 160 -16.47 -22.87 7.27
N PRO A 161 -15.98 -24.09 7.00
CA PRO A 161 -15.47 -24.99 8.04
C PRO A 161 -14.34 -24.37 8.86
N VAL A 162 -14.07 -24.92 10.05
CA VAL A 162 -12.86 -24.57 10.81
C VAL A 162 -11.60 -24.85 9.98
N GLY A 163 -10.71 -23.87 9.88
CA GLY A 163 -9.49 -23.98 9.11
C GLY A 163 -8.73 -22.67 8.92
N ALA A 164 -7.50 -22.77 8.41
CA ALA A 164 -6.77 -21.63 7.87
C ALA A 164 -7.15 -21.44 6.39
N TYR A 165 -7.24 -20.19 5.96
CA TYR A 165 -7.67 -19.78 4.63
C TYR A 165 -6.64 -18.81 4.03
N TYR A 166 -6.09 -19.19 2.89
CA TYR A 166 -5.23 -18.33 2.08
C TYR A 166 -6.10 -17.44 1.19
N VAL A 167 -5.87 -16.13 1.27
CA VAL A 167 -6.69 -15.08 0.66
C VAL A 167 -5.86 -14.34 -0.39
N GLU A 168 -6.40 -14.23 -1.60
CA GLU A 168 -5.83 -13.52 -2.74
C GLU A 168 -6.84 -12.51 -3.29
N GLU A 169 -6.37 -11.33 -3.66
CA GLU A 169 -7.15 -10.36 -4.46
C GLU A 169 -6.90 -10.58 -5.95
N ASP A 170 -7.95 -10.44 -6.77
CA ASP A 170 -7.84 -10.50 -8.21
C ASP A 170 -7.30 -9.17 -8.79
N HIS A 171 -6.06 -9.21 -9.26
CA HIS A 171 -5.37 -8.06 -9.86
C HIS A 171 -6.14 -7.44 -11.04
N ALA A 172 -6.93 -8.21 -11.80
CA ALA A 172 -7.68 -7.66 -12.93
C ALA A 172 -8.89 -6.82 -12.48
N SER A 173 -9.50 -7.15 -11.34
CA SER A 173 -10.51 -6.31 -10.68
C SER A 173 -9.90 -5.04 -10.07
N ALA A 174 -8.75 -5.15 -9.39
CA ALA A 174 -7.99 -4.00 -8.88
C ALA A 174 -7.53 -3.05 -9.99
N GLN A 175 -7.12 -3.58 -11.16
CA GLN A 175 -6.74 -2.79 -12.33
C GLN A 175 -7.86 -1.90 -12.85
N LYS A 176 -9.09 -2.43 -12.88
CA LYS A 176 -10.28 -1.67 -13.31
C LYS A 176 -10.65 -0.55 -12.33
N ALA A 177 -10.27 -0.71 -11.06
CA ALA A 177 -10.41 0.30 -10.01
C ALA A 177 -9.17 1.20 -9.84
N ALA A 178 -8.20 1.12 -10.76
CA ALA A 178 -6.92 1.86 -10.71
C ALA A 178 -6.20 1.75 -9.35
N ALA A 179 -6.17 0.54 -8.79
CA ALA A 179 -5.76 0.31 -7.41
C ALA A 179 -4.44 -0.47 -7.27
N SER A 180 -3.83 -0.41 -6.08
CA SER A 180 -2.88 -1.43 -5.63
C SER A 180 -3.52 -2.83 -5.60
N VAL A 181 -2.73 -3.87 -5.35
CA VAL A 181 -3.26 -5.21 -5.04
C VAL A 181 -2.84 -5.55 -3.62
N VAL A 182 -3.79 -6.02 -2.80
CA VAL A 182 -3.49 -6.49 -1.44
C VAL A 182 -2.53 -7.69 -1.51
N THR A 183 -1.41 -7.61 -0.78
CA THR A 183 -0.50 -8.75 -0.62
C THR A 183 -1.26 -9.94 -0.04
N PRO A 184 -1.18 -11.15 -0.63
CA PRO A 184 -1.88 -12.33 -0.13
C PRO A 184 -1.57 -12.62 1.34
N PHE A 185 -2.57 -13.13 2.07
CA PHE A 185 -2.50 -13.32 3.52
C PHE A 185 -3.23 -14.59 3.98
N ILE A 186 -3.05 -14.96 5.25
CA ILE A 186 -3.82 -16.04 5.88
C ILE A 186 -4.81 -15.46 6.90
N VAL A 187 -6.04 -15.99 6.88
CA VAL A 187 -7.03 -15.85 7.95
C VAL A 187 -7.24 -17.22 8.60
N THR A 188 -7.47 -17.26 9.92
CA THR A 188 -7.97 -18.47 10.59
C THR A 188 -9.45 -18.32 10.91
N ILE A 189 -10.22 -19.39 10.77
CA ILE A 189 -11.58 -19.49 11.25
C ILE A 189 -11.62 -20.65 12.24
N PRO A 190 -11.84 -20.42 13.54
CA PRO A 190 -12.00 -19.11 14.18
C PRO A 190 -10.68 -18.31 14.34
N GLN A 191 -10.80 -17.06 14.81
CA GLN A 191 -9.71 -16.28 15.41
C GLN A 191 -9.90 -16.18 16.93
N THR A 192 -8.81 -15.97 17.67
CA THR A 192 -8.86 -15.71 19.12
C THR A 192 -9.59 -14.39 19.39
N ASP A 193 -10.50 -14.38 20.37
CA ASP A 193 -11.19 -13.16 20.78
C ASP A 193 -10.27 -12.29 21.65
N HIS A 194 -9.80 -11.17 21.09
CA HIS A 194 -8.92 -10.21 21.77
C HIS A 194 -9.66 -8.98 22.32
N ARG A 195 -11.00 -9.00 22.39
CA ARG A 195 -11.80 -7.88 22.90
C ARG A 195 -11.71 -7.76 24.41
N ASP A 196 -11.74 -6.53 24.93
CA ASP A 196 -11.74 -6.29 26.38
C ASP A 196 -12.95 -6.98 27.05
N GLY A 197 -12.66 -7.83 28.05
CA GLY A 197 -13.67 -8.63 28.74
C GLY A 197 -14.05 -9.96 28.05
N ALA A 198 -13.39 -10.32 26.93
CA ALA A 198 -13.50 -11.65 26.34
C ALA A 198 -13.05 -12.76 27.33
N ALA A 199 -13.57 -13.97 27.15
CA ALA A 199 -13.15 -15.12 27.94
C ALA A 199 -11.74 -15.59 27.49
N PRO A 200 -10.91 -16.16 28.38
CA PRO A 200 -9.56 -16.61 28.01
C PRO A 200 -9.50 -17.64 26.86
N ASP A 201 -10.60 -18.35 26.61
CA ASP A 201 -10.76 -19.36 25.56
C ASP A 201 -11.87 -19.00 24.53
N SER A 202 -12.30 -17.74 24.41
CA SER A 202 -13.32 -17.38 23.41
C SER A 202 -12.76 -17.25 21.98
N TRP A 203 -13.56 -17.72 21.03
CA TRP A 203 -13.24 -17.84 19.61
C TRP A 203 -14.26 -17.10 18.75
N ILE A 204 -13.80 -16.24 17.84
CA ILE A 204 -14.60 -15.52 16.86
C ILE A 204 -14.65 -16.36 15.57
N TYR A 205 -15.85 -16.85 15.22
CA TYR A 205 -16.07 -17.64 14.00
C TYR A 205 -16.49 -16.77 12.81
N ASP A 206 -17.08 -15.61 13.07
CA ASP A 206 -17.48 -14.64 12.06
C ASP A 206 -16.41 -13.55 12.00
N VAL A 207 -15.48 -13.70 11.06
CA VAL A 207 -14.22 -12.96 11.01
C VAL A 207 -14.33 -11.80 10.03
N GLU A 208 -13.92 -10.60 10.46
CA GLU A 208 -13.85 -9.41 9.62
C GLU A 208 -12.39 -9.05 9.30
N VAL A 209 -12.11 -8.70 8.05
CA VAL A 209 -10.80 -8.23 7.59
C VAL A 209 -10.97 -6.93 6.83
N PHE A 210 -10.11 -5.94 7.11
CA PHE A 210 -10.15 -4.61 6.50
C PHE A 210 -9.01 -4.45 5.49
N ALA A 211 -9.30 -4.78 4.24
CA ALA A 211 -8.42 -4.61 3.09
C ALA A 211 -8.49 -3.16 2.58
N LYS A 212 -7.32 -2.55 2.33
CA LYS A 212 -7.19 -1.15 1.93
C LYS A 212 -6.30 -1.07 0.70
N ASP A 213 -6.81 -0.46 -0.36
CA ASP A 213 -5.96 -0.08 -1.49
C ASP A 213 -5.73 1.41 -1.55
N GLN A 214 -4.51 1.73 -1.94
CA GLN A 214 -4.20 3.03 -2.50
C GLN A 214 -4.72 3.10 -3.95
N HIS A 215 -5.38 4.21 -4.28
CA HIS A 215 -5.57 4.63 -5.68
C HIS A 215 -4.22 4.99 -6.30
N LEU A 216 -3.93 4.43 -7.47
CA LEU A 216 -2.70 4.60 -8.21
C LEU A 216 -2.98 5.37 -9.49
N ASP A 217 -2.49 6.60 -9.54
CA ASP A 217 -2.67 7.47 -10.69
C ASP A 217 -1.47 7.40 -11.62
N VAL A 218 -1.72 7.34 -12.93
CA VAL A 218 -0.69 7.30 -13.98
C VAL A 218 -1.04 8.28 -15.09
N ASN A 219 -0.15 9.22 -15.36
CA ASN A 219 -0.33 10.27 -16.36
C ASN A 219 0.81 10.27 -17.37
N LYS A 220 0.47 10.46 -18.65
CA LYS A 220 1.39 10.43 -19.78
C LYS A 220 1.25 11.67 -20.66
N THR A 221 2.38 12.15 -21.14
CA THR A 221 2.53 13.32 -22.02
C THR A 221 3.53 13.02 -23.13
N ALA A 222 3.46 13.80 -24.21
CA ALA A 222 4.47 13.84 -25.27
C ALA A 222 4.93 15.30 -25.44
N SER A 223 6.20 15.54 -25.72
CA SER A 223 6.75 16.90 -25.88
C SER A 223 6.34 17.60 -27.18
N ARG A 224 5.59 16.92 -28.06
CA ARG A 224 5.11 17.41 -29.35
C ARG A 224 3.78 16.73 -29.72
N THR A 225 2.93 17.40 -30.49
CA THR A 225 1.67 16.85 -31.04
C THR A 225 1.76 16.39 -32.50
N CYS A 226 2.84 16.75 -33.19
CA CYS A 226 3.14 16.36 -34.57
C CYS A 226 4.65 16.11 -34.70
N ALA A 227 5.05 15.04 -35.38
CA ALA A 227 6.45 14.75 -35.72
C ALA A 227 6.57 14.21 -37.15
N ASN A 228 7.59 14.65 -37.88
CA ASN A 228 7.90 14.12 -39.22
C ASN A 228 8.76 12.83 -39.11
N PRO A 229 8.80 11.98 -40.16
CA PRO A 229 9.72 10.85 -40.19
C PRO A 229 11.18 11.29 -39.97
N LYS A 230 11.91 10.57 -39.10
CA LYS A 230 13.26 10.89 -38.58
C LYS A 230 13.33 12.03 -37.56
N ASP A 231 12.22 12.65 -37.17
CA ASP A 231 12.20 13.50 -35.98
C ASP A 231 12.46 12.65 -34.72
N LYS A 232 12.98 13.31 -33.68
CA LYS A 232 12.97 12.82 -32.30
C LYS A 232 11.96 13.62 -31.49
N PHE A 233 11.32 12.97 -30.52
CA PHE A 233 10.54 13.64 -29.47
C PHE A 233 10.55 12.80 -28.19
N ASP A 234 10.08 13.36 -27.09
CA ASP A 234 10.12 12.72 -25.78
C ASP A 234 8.72 12.34 -25.31
N TYR A 235 8.60 11.16 -24.70
CA TYR A 235 7.47 10.83 -23.83
C TYR A 235 7.84 11.08 -22.37
N GLY A 236 6.85 11.47 -21.58
CA GLY A 236 6.94 11.55 -20.12
C GLY A 236 5.80 10.79 -19.48
N VAL A 237 6.12 9.88 -18.57
CA VAL A 237 5.18 9.11 -17.76
C VAL A 237 5.43 9.44 -16.30
N SER A 238 4.39 9.80 -15.55
CA SER A 238 4.44 10.01 -14.10
C SER A 238 3.39 9.16 -13.43
N ALA A 239 3.74 8.53 -12.32
CA ALA A 239 2.89 7.58 -11.62
C ALA A 239 3.01 7.72 -10.11
N ALA A 240 1.89 7.58 -9.39
CA ALA A 240 1.87 7.54 -7.94
C ALA A 240 2.72 6.37 -7.41
N LEU A 241 3.54 6.62 -6.39
CA LEU A 241 4.26 5.54 -5.71
C LEU A 241 3.30 4.76 -4.80
N PRO A 242 3.32 3.41 -4.83
CA PRO A 242 2.56 2.61 -3.88
C PRO A 242 3.08 2.81 -2.47
N ALA A 243 2.19 2.75 -1.48
CA ALA A 243 2.55 2.78 -0.07
C ALA A 243 3.50 1.61 0.27
N PRO A 244 4.61 1.85 0.99
CA PRO A 244 5.41 0.77 1.54
C PRO A 244 4.63 -0.06 2.57
N ASP A 245 5.07 -1.31 2.74
CA ASP A 245 4.54 -2.23 3.75
C ASP A 245 4.91 -1.84 5.19
N ALA A 246 4.43 -2.59 6.18
CA ALA A 246 4.69 -2.35 7.59
C ALA A 246 6.17 -2.46 8.02
N ALA A 247 7.04 -2.98 7.14
CA ALA A 247 8.49 -2.98 7.32
C ALA A 247 9.18 -1.88 6.48
N ASP A 248 8.40 -0.88 6.03
CA ASP A 248 8.77 0.24 5.17
C ASP A 248 9.31 -0.13 3.77
N ASN A 249 8.89 -1.26 3.18
CA ASN A 249 9.38 -1.69 1.86
C ASN A 249 8.34 -1.46 0.75
N ILE A 250 8.78 -0.96 -0.40
CA ILE A 250 8.06 -1.11 -1.66
C ILE A 250 8.70 -2.28 -2.41
N LYS A 251 7.92 -3.29 -2.80
CA LYS A 251 8.47 -4.53 -3.41
C LYS A 251 8.62 -4.48 -4.93
N ARG A 252 7.77 -3.69 -5.62
CA ARG A 252 7.80 -3.50 -7.07
C ARG A 252 7.31 -2.10 -7.43
N VAL A 253 8.03 -1.46 -8.35
CA VAL A 253 7.60 -0.29 -9.13
C VAL A 253 8.20 -0.47 -10.51
N GLU A 254 7.34 -0.63 -11.51
CA GLU A 254 7.71 -0.71 -12.90
C GLU A 254 6.74 0.10 -13.76
N LEU A 255 7.27 0.77 -14.78
CA LEU A 255 6.52 1.42 -15.84
C LEU A 255 6.76 0.67 -17.14
N ALA A 256 5.69 0.15 -17.77
CA ALA A 256 5.73 -0.48 -19.08
C ALA A 256 5.04 0.39 -20.15
N ASP A 257 5.65 0.46 -21.32
CA ASP A 257 5.29 1.37 -22.41
C ASP A 257 5.33 0.60 -23.75
N PRO A 258 4.22 -0.02 -24.17
CA PRO A 258 4.12 -0.66 -25.49
C PRO A 258 4.14 0.42 -26.58
N LEU A 259 5.34 0.71 -27.11
CA LEU A 259 5.53 1.76 -28.09
C LEU A 259 4.86 1.41 -29.42
N PRO A 260 4.10 2.34 -30.04
CA PRO A 260 3.44 2.07 -31.30
C PRO A 260 4.45 1.92 -32.44
N ASP A 261 4.06 1.22 -33.51
CA ASP A 261 4.98 0.76 -34.56
C ASP A 261 5.74 1.86 -35.29
N GLN A 262 5.24 3.11 -35.30
CA GLN A 262 5.90 4.26 -35.92
C GLN A 262 7.14 4.74 -35.16
N VAL A 263 7.35 4.34 -33.89
CA VAL A 263 8.42 4.88 -33.06
C VAL A 263 9.27 3.80 -32.38
N ARG A 264 10.53 4.10 -32.09
CA ARG A 264 11.43 3.24 -31.30
C ARG A 264 12.12 4.03 -30.20
N LEU A 265 12.34 3.40 -29.05
CA LEU A 265 13.13 3.98 -27.96
C LEU A 265 14.55 4.32 -28.43
N VAL A 266 15.01 5.54 -28.15
CA VAL A 266 16.43 5.89 -28.28
C VAL A 266 17.17 5.30 -27.07
N GLU A 267 18.08 4.37 -27.31
CA GLU A 267 18.87 3.73 -26.25
C GLU A 267 19.63 4.77 -25.41
N GLY A 268 19.67 4.57 -24.09
CA GLY A 268 20.33 5.50 -23.15
C GLY A 268 19.63 6.84 -22.94
N SER A 269 18.50 7.13 -23.60
CA SER A 269 17.76 8.40 -23.43
C SER A 269 16.91 8.50 -22.16
N SER A 270 16.66 7.36 -21.49
CA SER A 270 15.78 7.31 -20.31
C SER A 270 16.38 8.05 -19.12
N LYS A 271 15.54 8.83 -18.44
CA LYS A 271 15.83 9.46 -17.15
C LYS A 271 14.65 9.22 -16.21
N VAL A 272 14.96 9.01 -14.94
CA VAL A 272 13.96 8.68 -13.92
C VAL A 272 14.16 9.58 -12.71
N TYR A 273 13.05 10.11 -12.20
CA TYR A 273 13.00 11.04 -11.09
C TYR A 273 12.00 10.55 -10.04
N LEU A 274 12.27 10.83 -8.77
CA LEU A 274 11.26 10.87 -7.72
C LEU A 274 10.89 12.32 -7.44
N THR A 275 9.60 12.57 -7.18
CA THR A 275 9.04 13.90 -6.93
C THR A 275 7.94 13.86 -5.88
N SER A 276 7.83 14.89 -5.06
CA SER A 276 6.64 15.15 -4.23
C SER A 276 6.25 16.62 -4.25
N GLY A 277 4.96 16.89 -4.01
CA GLY A 277 4.40 18.24 -3.94
C GLY A 277 4.88 19.01 -2.70
N ARG A 278 5.14 18.32 -1.58
CA ARG A 278 5.71 18.96 -0.38
C ARG A 278 7.06 19.63 -0.60
N ASP A 279 7.90 19.08 -1.48
CA ASP A 279 9.21 19.66 -1.81
C ASP A 279 9.13 20.59 -3.04
N LYS A 280 7.94 21.18 -3.32
CA LYS A 280 7.67 22.07 -4.47
C LYS A 280 8.04 21.47 -5.83
N GLY A 281 7.99 20.14 -5.96
CA GLY A 281 8.38 19.44 -7.19
C GLY A 281 9.89 19.39 -7.44
N VAL A 282 10.73 19.54 -6.41
CA VAL A 282 12.16 19.18 -6.50
C VAL A 282 12.27 17.73 -6.97
N LYS A 283 13.04 17.53 -8.05
CA LYS A 283 13.29 16.22 -8.65
C LYS A 283 14.53 15.59 -8.02
N GLN A 284 14.37 14.44 -7.37
CA GLN A 284 15.51 13.55 -7.10
C GLN A 284 15.73 12.68 -8.34
N GLU A 285 16.79 12.96 -9.11
CA GLU A 285 17.20 12.08 -10.22
C GLU A 285 17.76 10.76 -9.68
N LEU A 286 17.36 9.66 -10.31
CA LEU A 286 17.84 8.32 -10.01
C LEU A 286 18.97 7.92 -10.99
N THR A 287 19.86 7.04 -10.54
CA THR A 287 21.02 6.60 -11.34
C THR A 287 20.71 5.33 -12.13
N ALA A 288 20.80 5.38 -13.45
CA ALA A 288 20.64 4.21 -14.33
C ALA A 288 21.62 3.08 -13.96
N GLY A 289 21.15 1.83 -14.02
CA GLY A 289 21.92 0.63 -13.65
C GLY A 289 22.11 0.44 -12.13
N THR A 290 21.99 1.49 -11.31
CA THR A 290 22.07 1.41 -9.85
C THR A 290 20.68 1.39 -9.22
N ASP A 291 19.84 2.38 -9.56
CA ASP A 291 18.52 2.60 -8.97
C ASP A 291 17.39 2.08 -9.84
N TYR A 292 17.59 2.01 -11.16
CA TYR A 292 16.63 1.44 -12.10
C TYR A 292 17.33 0.79 -13.28
N THR A 293 16.63 -0.13 -13.93
CA THR A 293 17.02 -0.73 -15.21
C THR A 293 16.03 -0.33 -16.29
N VAL A 294 16.52 -0.16 -17.51
CA VAL A 294 15.70 0.03 -18.72
C VAL A 294 15.76 -1.27 -19.51
N ARG A 295 14.62 -1.79 -19.96
CA ARG A 295 14.55 -2.97 -20.83
C ARG A 295 13.62 -2.72 -22.02
N THR A 296 13.97 -3.25 -23.19
CA THR A 296 13.08 -3.31 -24.36
C THR A 296 12.75 -4.77 -24.63
N ALA A 297 11.48 -5.14 -24.47
CA ALA A 297 10.99 -6.51 -24.66
C ALA A 297 10.42 -6.71 -26.09
N PRO A 298 10.19 -7.97 -26.52
CA PRO A 298 9.46 -8.26 -27.76
C PRO A 298 8.11 -7.53 -27.83
N GLY A 299 7.67 -7.16 -29.03
CA GLY A 299 6.46 -6.34 -29.21
C GLY A 299 6.68 -4.84 -28.94
N ASN A 300 7.93 -4.36 -29.03
CA ASN A 300 8.30 -2.94 -28.89
C ASN A 300 7.96 -2.32 -27.52
N VAL A 301 7.98 -3.13 -26.45
CA VAL A 301 7.67 -2.64 -25.09
C VAL A 301 8.94 -2.09 -24.45
N ALA A 302 9.03 -0.77 -24.30
CA ALA A 302 10.01 -0.15 -23.42
C ALA A 302 9.51 -0.25 -21.97
N SER A 303 10.40 -0.47 -21.00
CA SER A 303 10.04 -0.40 -19.59
C SER A 303 11.19 0.02 -18.69
N VAL A 304 10.83 0.62 -17.56
CA VAL A 304 11.72 0.99 -16.46
C VAL A 304 11.26 0.26 -15.20
N ALA A 305 12.15 -0.50 -14.57
CA ALA A 305 11.92 -1.12 -13.27
C ALA A 305 12.90 -0.57 -12.24
N LEU A 306 12.42 -0.24 -11.03
CA LEU A 306 13.30 0.13 -9.93
C LEU A 306 14.05 -1.10 -9.40
N THR A 307 15.36 -0.95 -9.14
CA THR A 307 16.16 -1.95 -8.42
C THR A 307 15.85 -1.89 -6.92
N ALA A 308 16.44 -2.79 -6.11
CA ALA A 308 16.39 -2.67 -4.65
C ALA A 308 16.81 -1.27 -4.14
N SER A 309 17.84 -0.64 -4.73
CA SER A 309 18.28 0.71 -4.34
C SER A 309 17.26 1.79 -4.71
N GLY A 310 16.63 1.68 -5.88
CA GLY A 310 15.55 2.58 -6.30
C GLY A 310 14.30 2.40 -5.45
N LEU A 311 13.91 1.17 -5.14
CA LEU A 311 12.77 0.84 -4.29
C LEU A 311 12.95 1.38 -2.86
N GLU A 312 14.16 1.27 -2.28
CA GLU A 312 14.48 1.91 -1.01
C GLU A 312 14.33 3.44 -1.05
N LYS A 313 14.78 4.09 -2.13
CA LYS A 313 14.64 5.54 -2.33
C LYS A 313 13.17 5.94 -2.48
N ALA A 314 12.41 5.20 -3.29
CA ALA A 314 10.97 5.37 -3.47
C ALA A 314 10.20 5.19 -2.15
N ALA A 315 10.53 4.18 -1.36
CA ALA A 315 9.92 3.96 -0.06
C ALA A 315 10.22 5.10 0.91
N LYS A 316 11.47 5.57 0.98
CA LYS A 316 11.86 6.74 1.80
C LYS A 316 11.12 8.01 1.39
N GLU A 317 11.01 8.28 0.09
CA GLU A 317 10.26 9.41 -0.45
C GLU A 317 8.75 9.30 -0.13
N ARG A 318 8.17 8.10 -0.25
CA ARG A 318 6.74 7.86 -0.04
C ARG A 318 6.26 8.00 1.41
N ARG A 319 7.14 7.90 2.40
CA ARG A 319 6.80 7.94 3.85
C ARG A 319 6.07 9.23 4.23
N GLY A 320 4.76 9.09 4.47
CA GLY A 320 3.86 10.21 4.77
C GLY A 320 3.69 11.22 3.64
N ARG A 321 4.18 10.95 2.42
CA ARG A 321 4.00 11.78 1.22
C ARG A 321 3.02 11.04 0.27
N PRO A 322 1.68 11.11 0.48
CA PRO A 322 0.69 10.48 -0.41
C PRO A 322 0.82 10.93 -1.87
N ASP A 323 1.36 12.13 -2.07
CA ASP A 323 1.62 12.83 -3.31
C ASP A 323 2.97 12.46 -3.98
N ALA A 324 3.73 11.51 -3.42
CA ALA A 324 5.01 11.10 -3.99
C ALA A 324 4.83 10.25 -5.25
N ALA A 325 5.57 10.60 -6.30
CA ALA A 325 5.48 10.01 -7.63
C ALA A 325 6.85 9.65 -8.20
N ILE A 326 6.86 8.63 -9.07
CA ILE A 326 7.96 8.35 -10.00
C ILE A 326 7.66 9.01 -11.34
N THR A 327 8.62 9.69 -11.94
CA THR A 327 8.54 10.21 -13.32
C THR A 327 9.64 9.58 -14.17
N TRP A 328 9.27 8.97 -15.29
CA TRP A 328 10.17 8.48 -16.33
C TRP A 328 9.99 9.32 -17.60
N THR A 329 11.09 9.84 -18.14
CA THR A 329 11.13 10.52 -19.44
C THR A 329 12.09 9.81 -20.36
N PHE A 330 11.74 9.65 -21.64
CA PHE A 330 12.60 9.01 -22.64
C PHE A 330 12.33 9.55 -24.05
N THR A 331 13.36 9.52 -24.88
CA THR A 331 13.29 9.97 -26.28
C THR A 331 12.93 8.80 -27.19
N VAL A 332 12.10 9.05 -28.20
CA VAL A 332 11.82 8.11 -29.29
C VAL A 332 12.22 8.69 -30.65
N ASP A 333 12.67 7.81 -31.54
CA ASP A 333 12.87 8.07 -32.97
C ASP A 333 11.61 7.76 -33.75
N VAL A 334 11.16 8.68 -34.61
CA VAL A 334 10.11 8.41 -35.60
C VAL A 334 10.72 7.67 -36.79
N LEU A 335 10.22 6.45 -37.06
CA LEU A 335 10.71 5.62 -38.15
C LEU A 335 10.37 6.20 -39.53
N SER A 336 11.22 5.90 -40.51
CA SER A 336 11.07 6.45 -41.88
C SER A 336 9.82 5.97 -42.63
N GLY A 337 9.17 4.89 -42.18
CA GLY A 337 7.87 4.43 -42.69
C GLY A 337 6.66 4.90 -41.86
N GLY A 338 6.88 5.79 -40.87
CA GLY A 338 5.84 6.18 -39.92
C GLY A 338 4.86 7.26 -40.40
N GLY A 339 5.13 7.94 -41.52
CA GLY A 339 4.32 9.06 -42.01
C GLY A 339 3.98 8.94 -43.50
N SER A 340 2.85 9.53 -43.88
CA SER A 340 2.29 9.50 -45.23
C SER A 340 3.29 9.94 -46.31
N GLN A 341 3.27 9.24 -47.45
CA GLN A 341 3.80 9.77 -48.72
C GLN A 341 2.64 10.30 -49.56
N SER A 342 2.81 11.51 -50.11
CA SER A 342 1.92 12.04 -51.13
C SER A 342 2.02 11.17 -52.40
N GLY A 343 0.96 10.41 -52.69
CA GLY A 343 0.83 9.67 -53.96
C GLY A 343 0.78 8.15 -53.88
N GLY A 344 -0.23 7.59 -53.20
CA GLY A 344 -0.72 6.23 -53.49
C GLY A 344 -0.33 5.13 -52.50
N GLN A 345 -1.37 4.51 -51.92
CA GLN A 345 -1.37 3.25 -51.18
C GLN A 345 -0.72 3.25 -49.77
N GLN A 346 -1.58 3.55 -48.81
CA GLN A 346 -1.37 3.63 -47.35
C GLN A 346 -1.04 2.26 -46.71
N THR A 347 0.00 2.20 -45.87
CA THR A 347 0.38 0.97 -45.12
C THR A 347 0.84 1.23 -43.67
N GLY A 348 0.89 2.48 -43.21
CA GLY A 348 1.13 2.87 -41.82
C GLY A 348 0.03 3.79 -41.30
N ALA A 349 -0.22 3.78 -39.99
CA ALA A 349 -1.23 4.64 -39.38
C ALA A 349 -0.69 6.07 -39.14
N ASP A 350 -1.51 7.08 -39.46
CA ASP A 350 -1.12 8.51 -39.52
C ASP A 350 -0.82 9.17 -38.15
N SER A 351 -0.85 8.38 -37.07
CA SER A 351 -0.51 8.85 -35.71
C SER A 351 0.06 7.74 -34.83
N ALA A 352 1.08 8.08 -34.04
CA ALA A 352 1.55 7.29 -32.93
C ALA A 352 0.65 7.52 -31.71
N GLU A 353 -0.32 6.62 -31.49
CA GLU A 353 -1.06 6.53 -30.22
C GLU A 353 -0.27 5.72 -29.22
N ASN A 354 -0.14 6.21 -27.98
CA ASN A 354 0.65 5.54 -26.95
C ASN A 354 0.02 5.70 -25.56
N ARG A 355 0.15 4.69 -24.70
CA ARG A 355 -0.19 4.71 -23.26
C ARG A 355 0.81 3.88 -22.46
N ALA A 356 0.99 4.19 -21.19
CA ALA A 356 1.89 3.46 -20.29
C ALA A 356 1.07 2.71 -19.23
N TYR A 357 1.73 1.83 -18.48
CA TYR A 357 1.15 0.99 -17.43
C TYR A 357 2.06 0.98 -16.21
N LEU A 358 1.51 1.23 -15.02
CA LEU A 358 2.21 1.06 -13.74
C LEU A 358 1.96 -0.34 -13.20
N LEU A 359 3.03 -1.08 -12.95
CA LEU A 359 2.99 -2.38 -12.28
C LEU A 359 3.60 -2.24 -10.88
N VAL A 360 2.80 -2.53 -9.86
CA VAL A 360 3.21 -2.61 -8.45
C VAL A 360 3.11 -4.05 -7.95
N ASP A 361 3.39 -4.29 -6.67
CA ASP A 361 3.29 -5.63 -6.07
C ASP A 361 1.90 -6.25 -6.31
N GLY A 362 1.85 -7.56 -6.55
CA GLY A 362 0.63 -8.30 -6.90
C GLY A 362 0.19 -8.26 -8.37
N TYR A 363 0.67 -7.31 -9.20
CA TYR A 363 0.45 -7.37 -10.66
C TYR A 363 1.38 -8.40 -11.34
N PRO A 364 0.92 -9.17 -12.34
CA PRO A 364 1.76 -10.08 -13.12
C PRO A 364 2.76 -9.32 -14.02
N GLU A 365 3.67 -10.04 -14.70
CA GLU A 365 4.58 -9.42 -15.69
C GLU A 365 3.81 -8.81 -16.87
N PHE A 366 4.27 -7.67 -17.39
CA PHE A 366 3.63 -7.03 -18.52
C PHE A 366 3.71 -7.88 -19.80
N THR A 367 2.56 -8.11 -20.44
CA THR A 367 2.45 -8.64 -21.79
C THR A 367 1.58 -7.72 -22.65
N THR A 368 1.82 -7.66 -23.96
CA THR A 368 0.98 -6.87 -24.88
C THR A 368 -0.41 -7.47 -25.11
N THR A 369 -0.65 -8.70 -24.64
CA THR A 369 -1.94 -9.40 -24.76
C THR A 369 -2.84 -9.16 -23.54
N GLU A 370 -2.28 -9.21 -22.33
CA GLU A 370 -3.05 -9.04 -21.09
C GLU A 370 -3.02 -7.58 -20.62
N THR A 371 -1.95 -6.84 -20.93
CA THR A 371 -1.71 -5.45 -20.53
C THR A 371 -1.95 -5.16 -19.04
N PRO A 372 -1.31 -5.92 -18.12
CA PRO A 372 -1.54 -5.77 -16.70
C PRO A 372 -0.93 -4.46 -16.16
N GLY A 373 -1.48 -3.99 -15.04
CA GLY A 373 -1.06 -2.76 -14.37
C GLY A 373 -2.01 -1.59 -14.63
N VAL A 374 -1.94 -0.59 -13.76
CA VAL A 374 -2.83 0.58 -13.85
C VAL A 374 -2.42 1.45 -15.04
N PRO A 375 -3.32 1.71 -16.00
CA PRO A 375 -2.92 2.32 -17.25
C PRO A 375 -2.98 3.86 -17.20
N SER A 376 -2.13 4.51 -17.97
CA SER A 376 -2.19 5.96 -18.18
C SER A 376 -3.33 6.36 -19.11
N ASN A 377 -3.66 7.66 -19.11
CA ASN A 377 -4.32 8.28 -20.26
C ASN A 377 -3.56 7.97 -21.57
N LYS A 378 -4.29 7.90 -22.68
CA LYS A 378 -3.67 7.88 -24.02
C LYS A 378 -3.08 9.25 -24.40
N VAL A 379 -2.02 9.21 -25.20
CA VAL A 379 -1.47 10.37 -25.93
C VAL A 379 -1.38 10.03 -27.42
N ARG A 380 -1.62 11.01 -28.28
CA ARG A 380 -1.54 10.87 -29.74
C ARG A 380 -0.58 11.90 -30.32
N VAL A 381 0.36 11.45 -31.15
CA VAL A 381 1.25 12.31 -31.94
C VAL A 381 0.96 12.05 -33.42
N LYS A 382 0.54 13.07 -34.18
CA LYS A 382 0.38 12.94 -35.65
C LYS A 382 1.76 12.69 -36.27
N ILE A 383 1.85 11.77 -37.23
CA ILE A 383 3.09 11.51 -37.96
C ILE A 383 2.99 11.97 -39.41
N GLY A 384 3.95 12.80 -39.84
CA GLY A 384 4.00 13.36 -41.18
C GLY A 384 3.15 14.62 -41.38
N ASP A 385 3.42 15.33 -42.49
CA ASP A 385 2.81 16.60 -42.87
C ASP A 385 2.74 17.61 -41.70
N CYS A 386 3.84 17.72 -40.95
CA CYS A 386 3.98 18.74 -39.93
C CYS A 386 4.61 20.00 -40.55
N SER A 387 3.90 21.13 -40.43
CA SER A 387 4.47 22.48 -40.60
C SER A 387 5.75 22.67 -39.76
N PRO A 388 6.62 23.65 -40.11
CA PRO A 388 7.99 23.74 -39.61
C PRO A 388 8.13 23.40 -38.13
N THR A 389 9.01 22.43 -37.88
CA THR A 389 9.12 21.58 -36.69
C THR A 389 8.75 22.30 -35.40
N ALA A 390 7.48 22.15 -34.97
CA ALA A 390 6.97 22.74 -33.72
C ALA A 390 7.93 22.39 -32.57
N PRO A 391 8.42 23.39 -31.81
CA PRO A 391 9.53 23.19 -30.87
C PRO A 391 9.18 22.14 -29.81
N VAL A 392 10.20 21.39 -29.39
CA VAL A 392 10.10 20.47 -28.24
C VAL A 392 9.71 21.29 -27.02
N THR A 393 8.53 21.04 -26.45
CA THR A 393 8.16 21.66 -25.18
C THR A 393 8.82 20.91 -24.03
N PRO A 394 9.33 21.59 -22.99
CA PRO A 394 9.73 20.92 -21.76
C PRO A 394 8.54 20.16 -21.20
N ILE A 395 8.69 18.86 -20.95
CA ILE A 395 7.63 18.03 -20.38
C ILE A 395 7.19 18.66 -19.05
N PRO A 396 5.93 19.14 -18.93
CA PRO A 396 5.35 19.46 -17.63
C PRO A 396 5.33 18.16 -16.83
N ILE A 397 5.82 18.16 -15.59
CA ILE A 397 5.72 16.96 -14.75
C ILE A 397 4.23 16.63 -14.63
N PRO A 398 3.74 15.49 -15.14
CA PRO A 398 2.34 15.16 -15.01
C PRO A 398 2.06 14.91 -13.53
N VAL A 399 1.26 15.76 -12.91
CA VAL A 399 0.83 15.56 -11.52
C VAL A 399 -0.18 14.41 -11.53
N PRO A 400 0.01 13.34 -10.73
CA PRO A 400 -1.03 12.33 -10.56
C PRO A 400 -2.28 13.00 -9.96
N ASN A 401 -3.44 12.84 -10.62
CA ASN A 401 -4.69 13.47 -10.17
C ASN A 401 -5.70 12.38 -9.77
N PRO A 402 -5.96 12.17 -8.46
CA PRO A 402 -6.86 11.11 -8.00
C PRO A 402 -8.32 11.28 -8.44
N ASP A 403 -8.71 12.47 -8.90
CA ASP A 403 -10.04 12.74 -9.44
C ASP A 403 -10.16 12.43 -10.96
N LEU A 404 -9.06 12.03 -11.62
CA LEU A 404 -8.99 11.67 -13.04
C LEU A 404 -8.32 10.30 -13.22
N PRO A 405 -9.02 9.19 -12.95
CA PRO A 405 -8.48 7.86 -13.20
C PRO A 405 -8.10 7.68 -14.68
N GLY A 406 -6.94 7.09 -14.95
CA GLY A 406 -6.49 6.78 -16.31
C GLY A 406 -7.47 5.85 -17.04
N ASP A 407 -7.52 5.91 -18.39
CA ASP A 407 -8.64 5.32 -19.15
C ASP A 407 -8.87 3.84 -18.78
N ALA A 408 -10.01 3.56 -18.14
CA ALA A 408 -10.34 2.22 -17.63
C ALA A 408 -10.23 1.17 -18.75
N PRO A 409 -9.65 -0.02 -18.48
CA PRO A 409 -9.55 -1.10 -19.47
C PRO A 409 -10.93 -1.55 -19.96
N GLY A 410 -11.37 -1.03 -21.11
CA GLY A 410 -12.61 -1.48 -21.78
C GLY A 410 -13.53 -0.38 -22.31
N ASN A 411 -13.38 0.89 -21.91
CA ASN A 411 -14.24 1.96 -22.46
C ASN A 411 -13.69 2.49 -23.80
N PRO A 412 -14.46 2.43 -24.91
CA PRO A 412 -14.15 3.21 -26.09
C PRO A 412 -14.38 4.69 -25.77
N VAL A 413 -13.30 5.49 -25.79
CA VAL A 413 -13.38 6.94 -25.56
C VAL A 413 -14.20 7.56 -26.69
N GLY A 414 -15.30 8.22 -26.34
CA GLY A 414 -16.08 9.02 -27.27
C GLY A 414 -15.26 10.22 -27.73
N ASP A 415 -15.24 10.45 -29.04
CA ASP A 415 -14.53 11.56 -29.67
C ASP A 415 -15.11 12.91 -29.19
N SER A 416 -14.31 13.68 -28.46
CA SER A 416 -14.62 15.06 -28.08
C SER A 416 -13.96 16.09 -29.01
N GLY A 417 -13.94 15.80 -30.32
CA GLY A 417 -13.65 16.77 -31.37
C GLY A 417 -14.85 17.66 -31.69
N GLY A 418 -14.81 18.93 -31.25
CA GLY A 418 -15.82 19.94 -31.58
C GLY A 418 -15.25 21.37 -31.46
N PRO A 419 -15.14 22.15 -32.56
CA PRO A 419 -14.43 23.42 -32.57
C PRO A 419 -15.28 24.60 -32.06
N GLY A 420 -14.61 25.66 -31.60
CA GLY A 420 -15.25 26.89 -31.16
C GLY A 420 -15.78 27.77 -32.30
N GLY A 421 -16.78 28.61 -31.98
CA GLY A 421 -17.32 29.66 -32.83
C GLY A 421 -17.97 30.76 -31.98
N ASP A 422 -17.69 32.01 -32.30
CA ASP A 422 -18.04 33.20 -31.49
C ASP A 422 -19.44 33.76 -31.76
N ALA A 423 -19.98 34.45 -30.75
CA ALA A 423 -20.95 35.56 -30.78
C ALA A 423 -22.32 35.40 -31.52
N GLY A 424 -23.42 35.53 -30.75
CA GLY A 424 -24.78 35.79 -31.25
C GLY A 424 -25.76 36.16 -30.12
N ALA A 425 -26.64 37.14 -30.33
CA ALA A 425 -27.45 37.76 -29.27
C ALA A 425 -28.79 37.05 -28.93
N ASN A 426 -29.30 37.36 -27.74
CA ASN A 426 -30.64 37.10 -27.15
C ASN A 426 -31.78 37.78 -27.99
N PRO A 427 -33.12 37.65 -27.69
CA PRO A 427 -33.79 36.95 -26.58
C PRO A 427 -35.13 36.23 -26.87
N GLY A 428 -35.68 35.53 -25.85
CA GLY A 428 -37.14 35.48 -25.59
C GLY A 428 -37.78 34.09 -25.42
N GLY A 429 -38.58 33.89 -24.36
CA GLY A 429 -39.40 32.68 -24.16
C GLY A 429 -39.80 32.35 -22.71
N ASP A 430 -40.85 33.00 -22.20
CA ASP A 430 -41.54 32.66 -20.93
C ASP A 430 -42.23 31.25 -21.02
N THR A 431 -42.71 30.55 -19.97
CA THR A 431 -43.28 30.96 -18.66
C THR A 431 -43.45 29.76 -17.69
N ALA A 432 -43.53 30.03 -16.37
CA ALA A 432 -44.20 29.26 -15.29
C ALA A 432 -43.70 27.83 -14.89
N GLY A 433 -43.70 27.43 -13.61
CA GLY A 433 -44.25 28.07 -12.40
C GLY A 433 -43.66 27.58 -11.04
N ASN A 434 -44.06 28.30 -9.99
CA ASN A 434 -43.53 28.38 -8.60
C ASN A 434 -44.13 27.30 -7.63
N PRO A 435 -43.97 27.32 -6.27
CA PRO A 435 -42.96 27.93 -5.37
C PRO A 435 -42.42 26.97 -4.26
N GLY A 436 -41.40 27.39 -3.47
CA GLY A 436 -40.99 26.67 -2.24
C GLY A 436 -39.79 27.20 -1.44
N GLN A 437 -39.80 28.46 -1.00
CA GLN A 437 -38.84 29.04 0.01
C GLN A 437 -39.41 28.93 1.45
N PRO A 438 -38.66 29.13 2.57
CA PRO A 438 -37.60 30.13 2.83
C PRO A 438 -36.29 29.55 3.46
N GLY A 439 -35.20 30.29 3.71
CA GLY A 439 -34.90 31.71 3.48
C GLY A 439 -34.46 32.49 4.74
N ALA A 440 -33.15 32.53 5.05
CA ALA A 440 -32.42 33.56 5.82
C ALA A 440 -30.91 33.15 5.90
N ASN A 441 -29.85 33.92 5.66
CA ASN A 441 -29.42 35.33 5.83
C ASN A 441 -28.36 35.49 6.95
N GLY A 442 -27.18 36.02 6.59
CA GLY A 442 -26.14 36.52 7.51
C GLY A 442 -25.14 35.48 8.04
N THR A 443 -23.88 35.79 8.33
CA THR A 443 -23.14 37.05 8.10
C THR A 443 -21.63 36.77 8.07
N GLN A 444 -20.89 37.56 7.30
CA GLN A 444 -19.42 37.58 7.26
C GLN A 444 -18.85 38.19 8.56
N THR A 445 -17.84 37.58 9.18
CA THR A 445 -16.95 38.24 10.16
C THR A 445 -15.50 37.86 9.93
N ASP A 446 -14.62 38.83 10.18
CA ASP A 446 -13.24 38.87 9.69
C ASP A 446 -12.21 38.45 10.75
N ALA A 447 -10.95 38.40 10.32
CA ALA A 447 -9.81 37.86 11.06
C ALA A 447 -9.50 38.49 12.44
N GLY A 448 -8.98 37.65 13.35
CA GLY A 448 -8.35 38.05 14.61
C GLY A 448 -7.06 37.27 14.88
N ARG A 449 -5.91 37.74 14.38
CA ARG A 449 -4.58 37.26 14.80
C ARG A 449 -4.22 37.88 16.16
N PHE A 450 -3.63 37.08 17.06
CA PHE A 450 -2.31 37.28 17.70
C PHE A 450 -2.18 36.42 18.97
N GLY A 451 -0.96 35.92 19.26
CA GLY A 451 -0.66 35.21 20.52
C GLY A 451 -0.10 33.80 20.34
N GLY A 452 1.06 33.66 19.68
CA GLY A 452 1.78 32.39 19.68
C GLY A 452 2.62 32.21 20.94
N LEU A 453 2.66 30.99 21.48
CA LEU A 453 3.80 30.48 22.24
C LEU A 453 4.14 29.09 21.72
N ALA A 454 5.45 28.83 21.55
CA ALA A 454 5.94 27.58 21.01
C ALA A 454 5.93 26.47 22.07
N MET A 455 5.69 25.24 21.62
CA MET A 455 6.34 24.07 22.22
C MET A 455 7.04 23.29 21.12
N THR A 456 8.34 23.56 20.99
CA THR A 456 9.28 22.74 20.24
C THR A 456 9.29 21.32 20.81
N GLY A 457 9.49 20.32 19.95
CA GLY A 457 9.52 18.92 20.37
C GLY A 457 10.55 18.66 21.46
N ALA A 458 10.09 18.19 22.62
CA ALA A 458 10.97 17.76 23.70
C ALA A 458 11.67 16.45 23.30
N ASN A 459 12.99 16.50 23.29
CA ASN A 459 13.85 15.45 22.74
C ASN A 459 13.87 14.22 23.68
N ILE A 460 13.15 13.14 23.30
CA ILE A 460 12.98 11.91 24.12
C ILE A 460 14.33 11.27 24.51
N LEU A 461 15.39 11.52 23.74
CA LEU A 461 16.76 11.08 24.02
C LEU A 461 17.32 11.60 25.37
N ILE A 462 16.85 12.74 25.89
CA ILE A 462 17.35 13.29 27.15
C ILE A 462 16.82 12.49 28.36
N LEU A 463 15.57 12.03 28.32
CA LEU A 463 14.99 11.23 29.42
C LEU A 463 15.68 9.86 29.55
N VAL A 464 16.07 9.25 28.43
CA VAL A 464 16.81 7.97 28.42
C VAL A 464 18.20 8.14 29.05
N LEU A 465 18.91 9.24 28.74
CA LEU A 465 20.23 9.52 29.31
C LEU A 465 20.17 9.86 30.82
N VAL A 466 19.15 10.58 31.27
CA VAL A 466 18.92 10.83 32.71
C VAL A 466 18.59 9.53 33.45
N GLY A 467 17.76 8.65 32.86
CA GLY A 467 17.46 7.33 33.41
C GLY A 467 18.70 6.45 33.58
N ALA A 468 19.54 6.36 32.54
CA ALA A 468 20.80 5.63 32.59
C ALA A 468 21.78 6.21 33.63
N GLY A 469 21.85 7.54 33.75
CA GLY A 469 22.66 8.23 34.76
C GLY A 469 22.25 7.89 36.19
N LEU A 470 20.95 7.87 36.49
CA LEU A 470 20.43 7.54 37.82
C LEU A 470 20.69 6.07 38.21
N ILE A 471 20.59 5.14 37.25
CA ILE A 471 20.96 3.72 37.46
C ILE A 471 22.47 3.61 37.76
N GLY A 472 23.31 4.32 37.02
CA GLY A 472 24.77 4.37 37.26
C GLY A 472 25.13 4.91 38.65
N VAL A 473 24.50 6.01 39.08
CA VAL A 473 24.68 6.58 40.43
C VAL A 473 24.21 5.60 41.50
N GLY A 474 23.08 4.92 41.31
CA GLY A 474 22.58 3.89 42.23
C GLY A 474 23.59 2.77 42.45
N VAL A 475 24.12 2.18 41.37
CA VAL A 475 25.14 1.11 41.45
C VAL A 475 26.42 1.60 42.15
N LEU A 476 26.85 2.84 41.89
CA LEU A 476 28.07 3.40 42.47
C LEU A 476 27.91 3.67 43.97
N LEU A 477 26.76 4.18 44.41
CA LEU A 477 26.41 4.33 45.84
C LEU A 477 26.29 2.97 46.54
N THR A 478 25.67 1.96 45.93
CA THR A 478 25.59 0.61 46.52
C THR A 478 26.96 -0.05 46.65
N ARG A 479 27.87 0.13 45.68
CA ARG A 479 29.26 -0.35 45.78
C ARG A 479 30.06 0.39 46.86
N ARG A 480 29.90 1.71 46.98
CA ARG A 480 30.55 2.51 48.03
C ARG A 480 30.07 2.12 49.44
N ASN A 481 28.78 1.83 49.59
CA ASN A 481 28.21 1.38 50.88
C ASN A 481 28.58 -0.08 51.24
N LYS A 482 29.06 -0.89 50.29
CA LYS A 482 29.67 -2.20 50.59
C LYS A 482 31.12 -2.07 51.06
N ARG A 483 31.94 -1.23 50.40
CA ARG A 483 33.33 -0.97 50.85
C ARG A 483 33.38 -0.41 52.27
N ASN A 484 32.48 0.52 52.61
CA ASN A 484 32.36 1.09 53.96
C ASN A 484 31.79 0.10 55.02
N ARG A 485 31.73 -1.20 54.74
CA ARG A 485 31.34 -2.28 55.67
C ARG A 485 32.39 -3.39 55.76
N GLU A 486 33.50 -3.25 55.04
CA GLU A 486 34.62 -4.20 55.01
C GLU A 486 35.94 -3.54 55.50
N ASP A 487 35.88 -2.24 55.83
CA ASP A 487 36.80 -1.49 56.70
C ASP A 487 36.09 -1.18 58.04
#